data_AF-A0AAQ3QSQ4-F1
#
_entry.id   AF-A0AAQ3QSQ4-F1
#
_cell.length_a   1.000
_cell.length_b   1.000
_cell.length_c   1.000
_cell.angle_alpha   90.00
_cell.angle_beta   90.00
_cell.angle_gamma   90.00
#
_symmetry.space_group_name_H-M   'P 1'
#
loop_
_entity.id
_entity.type
_entity.pdbx_description
1 polymer ?
#
loop_
_entity_poly.entity_id
_entity_poly.type
_entity_poly.pdbx_seq_one_letter_code
_entity_poly.pdbx_strand_id
1 'polypeptide(L)'
;MEIIKGKQNKAQRIVVYGPEGIGKSTFGSKFPNPVFIDTEDSTDHLDVARTKKPASWTMILSQVEEVAKSEFKTLIIDTIDWAERQCIEYVCAVAGKSSIEDFGYGKGYTHLAEEFGKLLNLLNDVREKGINVVLLAHAHMRKFEQPDEIGAYDRWELKLTKNALP
;
A
#
# COMPACT_ATOMS: atom_id res chain seq x y z
N MET A 1 -13.82 24.77 -22.26
CA MET A 1 -13.02 24.37 -21.08
C MET A 1 -13.88 24.64 -19.86
N GLU A 2 -14.29 23.59 -19.16
CA GLU A 2 -15.06 23.71 -17.92
C GLU A 2 -14.09 23.86 -16.74
N ILE A 3 -14.22 24.93 -15.95
CA ILE A 3 -13.33 25.20 -14.81
C ILE A 3 -14.12 24.96 -13.53
N ILE A 4 -13.76 23.90 -12.80
CA ILE A 4 -14.35 23.57 -11.50
C ILE A 4 -13.65 24.41 -10.41
N LYS A 5 -14.41 25.13 -9.58
CA LYS A 5 -13.90 25.96 -8.47
C LYS A 5 -14.49 25.51 -7.13
N GLY A 6 -13.80 25.83 -6.03
CA GLY A 6 -14.26 25.54 -4.66
C GLY A 6 -13.84 24.17 -4.12
N LYS A 7 -14.10 23.92 -2.83
CA LYS A 7 -13.75 22.67 -2.15
C LYS A 7 -14.52 21.50 -2.76
N GLN A 8 -13.79 20.43 -3.09
CA GLN A 8 -14.36 19.20 -3.59
C GLN A 8 -14.38 18.19 -2.45
N ASN A 9 -15.58 17.81 -1.98
CA ASN A 9 -15.74 16.77 -0.97
C ASN A 9 -15.56 15.41 -1.64
N LYS A 10 -14.30 14.94 -1.73
CA LYS A 10 -13.93 13.64 -2.27
C LYS A 10 -13.31 12.78 -1.19
N ALA A 11 -13.44 11.46 -1.34
CA ALA A 11 -12.70 10.52 -0.51
C ALA A 11 -11.20 10.76 -0.62
N GLN A 12 -10.51 10.57 0.51
CA GLN A 12 -9.10 10.87 0.65
C GLN A 12 -8.25 9.66 0.27
N ARG A 13 -7.03 9.94 -0.20
CA ARG A 13 -5.96 8.97 -0.34
C ARG A 13 -4.82 9.40 0.55
N ILE A 14 -4.43 8.53 1.48
CA ILE A 14 -3.51 8.88 2.55
C ILE A 14 -2.49 7.76 2.65
N VAL A 15 -1.22 8.13 2.73
CA VAL A 15 -0.12 7.22 3.03
C VAL A 15 0.47 7.63 4.37
N VAL A 16 0.57 6.69 5.30
CA VAL A 16 1.20 6.90 6.61
C VAL A 16 2.31 5.89 6.76
N TYR A 17 3.53 6.39 6.91
CA TYR A 17 4.69 5.53 7.11
C TYR A 17 5.47 5.97 8.34
N GLY A 18 6.09 4.99 9.01
CA GLY A 18 6.85 5.23 10.21
C GLY A 18 7.44 3.95 10.78
N PRO A 19 8.30 4.07 11.82
CA PRO A 19 8.84 2.92 12.53
C PRO A 19 7.77 1.97 13.06
N GLU A 20 8.17 0.77 13.42
CA GLU A 20 7.31 -0.20 14.11
C GLU A 20 6.87 0.34 15.49
N GLY A 21 5.67 -0.03 15.94
CA GLY A 21 5.14 0.38 17.25
C GLY A 21 4.75 1.85 17.40
N ILE A 22 4.90 2.69 16.37
CA ILE A 22 4.56 4.13 16.43
C ILE A 22 3.04 4.43 16.44
N GLY A 23 2.20 3.40 16.32
CA GLY A 23 0.74 3.52 16.37
C GLY A 23 0.05 3.73 15.01
N LYS A 24 0.64 3.28 13.89
CA LYS A 24 0.05 3.38 12.53
C LYS A 24 -1.34 2.75 12.43
N SER A 25 -1.49 1.53 12.92
CA SER A 25 -2.76 0.78 12.93
C SER A 25 -3.81 1.47 13.80
N THR A 26 -3.41 1.97 14.99
CA THR A 26 -4.25 2.77 15.87
C THR A 26 -4.68 4.09 15.20
N PHE A 27 -3.79 4.75 14.45
CA PHE A 27 -4.14 5.94 13.67
C PHE A 27 -5.19 5.61 12.61
N GLY A 28 -4.98 4.51 11.87
CA GLY A 28 -5.95 3.99 10.92
C GLY A 28 -7.32 3.70 11.56
N SER A 29 -7.33 3.14 12.77
CA SER A 29 -8.56 2.75 13.46
C SER A 29 -9.47 3.93 13.83
N LYS A 30 -8.97 5.17 13.76
CA LYS A 30 -9.74 6.38 14.08
C LYS A 30 -10.45 6.99 12.86
N PHE A 31 -10.28 6.40 11.67
CA PHE A 31 -11.01 6.84 10.50
C PHE A 31 -12.50 6.50 10.59
N PRO A 32 -13.38 7.18 9.83
CA PRO A 32 -14.80 6.86 9.79
C PRO A 32 -15.02 5.44 9.24
N ASN A 33 -15.82 4.64 9.96
CA ASN A 33 -16.20 3.26 9.65
C ASN A 33 -15.13 2.48 8.87
N PRO A 34 -13.97 2.18 9.51
CA PRO A 34 -12.81 1.64 8.82
C PRO A 34 -12.90 0.11 8.70
N VAL A 35 -12.35 -0.43 7.61
CA VAL A 35 -12.07 -1.85 7.44
C VAL A 35 -10.60 -2.06 7.08
N PHE A 36 -9.96 -3.02 7.74
CA PHE A 36 -8.56 -3.37 7.52
C PHE A 36 -8.41 -4.58 6.60
N ILE A 37 -7.50 -4.47 5.64
CA ILE A 37 -6.80 -5.61 5.04
C ILE A 37 -5.46 -5.69 5.76
N ASP A 38 -5.43 -6.54 6.79
CA ASP A 38 -4.26 -6.75 7.65
C ASP A 38 -3.35 -7.82 7.03
N THR A 39 -2.24 -7.40 6.44
CA THR A 39 -1.24 -8.25 5.79
C THR A 39 -0.14 -8.70 6.75
N GLU A 40 -0.06 -8.12 7.96
CA GLU A 40 1.04 -8.30 8.92
C GLU A 40 0.61 -8.87 10.29
N ASP A 41 -0.69 -8.96 10.58
CA ASP A 41 -1.27 -9.27 11.91
C ASP A 41 -1.14 -8.11 12.93
N SER A 42 -1.03 -6.87 12.43
CA SER A 42 -0.86 -5.68 13.27
C SER A 42 -2.12 -5.28 14.04
N THR A 43 -3.28 -5.85 13.71
CA THR A 43 -4.57 -5.43 14.28
C THR A 43 -5.10 -6.32 15.39
N ASP A 44 -4.46 -7.45 15.73
CA ASP A 44 -4.99 -8.50 16.63
C ASP A 44 -5.54 -8.00 17.97
N HIS A 45 -4.95 -6.93 18.51
CA HIS A 45 -5.35 -6.33 19.80
C HIS A 45 -6.26 -5.11 19.68
N LEU A 46 -6.67 -4.73 18.47
CA LEU A 46 -7.55 -3.60 18.19
C LEU A 46 -9.01 -4.08 18.06
N ASP A 47 -9.96 -3.27 18.52
CA ASP A 47 -11.39 -3.47 18.24
C ASP A 47 -11.74 -2.79 16.90
N VAL A 48 -11.48 -3.51 15.80
CA VAL A 48 -11.67 -3.01 14.42
C VAL A 48 -12.21 -4.08 13.49
N ALA A 49 -13.01 -3.67 12.52
CA ALA A 49 -13.41 -4.52 11.40
C ALA A 49 -12.19 -4.82 10.51
N ARG A 50 -12.01 -6.09 10.17
CA ARG A 50 -10.94 -6.56 9.29
C ARG A 50 -11.41 -7.71 8.42
N THR A 51 -10.81 -7.82 7.23
CA THR A 51 -10.99 -8.99 6.37
C THR A 51 -10.23 -10.19 6.95
N LYS A 52 -10.49 -11.38 6.41
CA LYS A 52 -9.62 -12.54 6.68
C LYS A 52 -8.20 -12.22 6.20
N LYS A 53 -7.17 -12.59 6.96
CA LYS A 53 -5.77 -12.39 6.56
C LYS A 53 -5.53 -12.88 5.11
N PRO A 54 -5.01 -12.03 4.21
CA PRO A 54 -4.74 -12.41 2.84
C PRO A 54 -3.57 -13.38 2.78
N ALA A 55 -3.81 -14.55 2.19
CA ALA A 55 -2.81 -15.58 1.97
C ALA A 55 -2.10 -15.45 0.60
N SER A 56 -2.56 -14.53 -0.25
CA SER A 56 -2.01 -14.31 -1.58
C SER A 56 -2.30 -12.90 -2.10
N TRP A 57 -1.49 -12.45 -3.05
CA TRP A 57 -1.71 -11.20 -3.79
C TRP A 57 -3.12 -11.10 -4.39
N THR A 58 -3.59 -12.17 -5.03
CA THR A 58 -4.92 -12.23 -5.62
C THR A 58 -6.04 -12.07 -4.60
N MET A 59 -5.83 -12.56 -3.37
CA MET A 59 -6.77 -12.37 -2.27
C MET A 59 -6.82 -10.90 -1.82
N ILE A 60 -5.68 -10.20 -1.80
CA ILE A 60 -5.64 -8.75 -1.54
C ILE A 60 -6.49 -8.01 -2.60
N LEU A 61 -6.29 -8.28 -3.88
CA LEU A 61 -7.05 -7.63 -4.96
C LEU A 61 -8.56 -7.90 -4.82
N SER A 62 -8.94 -9.15 -4.58
CA SER A 62 -10.35 -9.55 -4.35
C SER A 62 -10.97 -8.81 -3.17
N GLN A 63 -10.25 -8.69 -2.06
CA GLN A 63 -10.74 -7.99 -0.88
C GLN A 63 -10.94 -6.50 -1.13
N VAL A 64 -10.04 -5.86 -1.89
CA VAL A 64 -10.20 -4.46 -2.29
C VAL A 64 -11.46 -4.29 -3.13
N GLU A 65 -11.72 -5.19 -4.07
CA GLU A 65 -12.95 -5.18 -4.89
C GLU A 65 -14.23 -5.40 -4.06
N GLU A 66 -14.19 -6.27 -3.06
CA GLU A 66 -15.29 -6.52 -2.13
C GLU A 66 -15.58 -5.28 -1.27
N VAL A 67 -14.53 -4.66 -0.71
CA VAL A 67 -14.68 -3.42 0.08
C VAL A 67 -15.24 -2.30 -0.78
N ALA A 68 -14.87 -2.23 -2.07
CA ALA A 68 -15.47 -1.29 -3.01
C ALA A 68 -16.99 -1.46 -3.18
N LYS A 69 -17.59 -2.58 -2.76
CA LYS A 69 -19.04 -2.83 -2.84
C LYS A 69 -19.73 -2.76 -1.47
N SER A 70 -19.00 -2.36 -0.44
CA SER A 70 -19.46 -2.37 0.95
C SER A 70 -19.96 -0.99 1.42
N GLU A 71 -20.51 -0.96 2.64
CA GLU A 71 -20.93 0.25 3.33
C GLU A 71 -19.81 0.93 4.16
N PHE A 72 -18.58 0.40 4.12
CA PHE A 72 -17.44 1.00 4.80
C PHE A 72 -17.12 2.39 4.27
N LYS A 73 -16.56 3.25 5.13
CA LYS A 73 -16.19 4.63 4.76
C LYS A 73 -14.69 4.80 4.58
N THR A 74 -13.89 3.86 5.07
CA THR A 74 -12.44 3.86 4.90
C THR A 74 -11.90 2.43 4.72
N LEU A 75 -11.15 2.21 3.65
CA LEU A 75 -10.31 1.04 3.45
C LEU A 75 -8.90 1.33 3.96
N ILE A 76 -8.36 0.42 4.77
CA ILE A 76 -7.00 0.49 5.30
C ILE A 76 -6.22 -0.74 4.87
N ILE A 77 -5.05 -0.55 4.26
CA ILE A 77 -4.10 -1.64 3.99
C ILE A 77 -2.96 -1.51 4.99
N ASP A 78 -2.81 -2.52 5.86
CA ASP A 78 -1.86 -2.55 6.96
C ASP A 78 -1.02 -3.82 6.91
N THR A 79 0.17 -3.84 6.32
CA THR A 79 0.87 -2.75 5.62
C THR A 79 1.09 -3.02 4.14
N ILE A 80 1.31 -1.93 3.40
CA ILE A 80 1.52 -1.95 1.96
C ILE A 80 2.86 -2.60 1.56
N ASP A 81 3.87 -2.58 2.43
CA ASP A 81 5.15 -3.25 2.19
C ASP A 81 5.05 -4.78 2.26
N TRP A 82 4.21 -5.31 3.15
CA TRP A 82 3.86 -6.73 3.12
C TRP A 82 2.99 -7.10 1.91
N ALA A 83 2.13 -6.20 1.45
CA ALA A 83 1.39 -6.40 0.20
C ALA A 83 2.32 -6.45 -1.01
N GLU A 84 3.34 -5.58 -1.08
CA GLU A 84 4.38 -5.64 -2.11
C GLU A 84 5.10 -6.98 -2.12
N ARG A 85 5.46 -7.51 -0.94
CA ARG A 85 6.08 -8.84 -0.83
C ARG A 85 5.19 -9.94 -1.46
N GLN A 86 3.90 -9.94 -1.16
CA GLN A 86 2.97 -10.89 -1.79
C GLN A 86 2.87 -10.69 -3.30
N CYS A 87 2.96 -9.45 -3.79
CA CYS A 87 3.00 -9.15 -5.22
C CYS A 87 4.27 -9.73 -5.88
N ILE A 88 5.43 -9.57 -5.25
CA ILE A 88 6.70 -10.16 -5.72
C ILE A 88 6.59 -11.67 -5.82
N GLU A 89 6.08 -12.32 -4.77
CA GLU A 89 5.87 -13.78 -4.72
C GLU A 89 4.93 -14.22 -5.85
N TYR A 90 3.85 -13.48 -6.10
CA TYR A 90 2.92 -13.74 -7.20
C TYR A 90 3.57 -13.60 -8.59
N VAL A 91 4.29 -12.49 -8.83
CA VAL A 91 4.98 -12.24 -10.10
C VAL A 91 6.01 -13.35 -10.39
N CYS A 92 6.78 -13.75 -9.38
CA CYS A 92 7.74 -14.84 -9.50
C CYS A 92 7.05 -16.17 -9.81
N ALA A 93 5.97 -16.50 -9.09
CA ALA A 93 5.22 -17.74 -9.29
C ALA A 93 4.63 -17.83 -10.71
N VAL A 94 4.02 -16.75 -11.21
CA VAL A 94 3.43 -16.70 -12.57
C VAL A 94 4.50 -16.91 -13.65
N ALA A 95 5.70 -16.37 -13.45
CA ALA A 95 6.80 -16.49 -14.41
C ALA A 95 7.67 -17.76 -14.23
N GLY A 96 7.36 -18.61 -13.24
CA GLY A 96 8.17 -19.78 -12.91
C GLY A 96 9.59 -19.42 -12.42
N LYS A 97 9.73 -18.29 -11.72
CA LYS A 97 10.99 -17.78 -11.17
C LYS A 97 11.02 -17.98 -9.65
N SER A 98 12.22 -18.16 -9.10
CA SER A 98 12.40 -18.30 -7.64
C SER A 98 12.63 -16.93 -6.98
N SER A 99 13.18 -15.98 -7.72
CA SER A 99 13.44 -14.61 -7.28
C SER A 99 13.08 -13.59 -8.37
N ILE A 100 12.75 -12.36 -7.95
CA ILE A 100 12.51 -11.22 -8.86
C ILE A 100 13.76 -10.87 -9.68
N GLU A 101 14.93 -11.23 -9.18
CA GLU A 101 16.21 -10.99 -9.86
C GLU A 101 16.45 -11.96 -11.03
N ASP A 102 15.77 -13.12 -11.05
CA ASP A 102 15.93 -14.16 -12.07
C ASP A 102 15.35 -13.77 -13.45
N PHE A 103 14.66 -12.63 -13.53
CA PHE A 103 14.10 -12.09 -14.76
C PHE A 103 15.15 -11.41 -15.65
N GLY A 104 16.30 -11.04 -15.06
CA GLY A 104 17.40 -10.33 -15.75
C GLY A 104 17.08 -8.88 -16.10
N TYR A 105 18.13 -8.04 -16.15
CA TYR A 105 18.07 -6.63 -16.59
C TYR A 105 16.93 -5.79 -15.99
N GLY A 106 16.57 -6.04 -14.72
CA GLY A 106 15.52 -5.30 -14.01
C GLY A 106 14.07 -5.60 -14.43
N LYS A 107 13.84 -6.54 -15.37
CA LYS A 107 12.49 -6.87 -15.87
C LYS A 107 11.52 -7.35 -14.79
N GLY A 108 12.02 -8.02 -13.75
CA GLY A 108 11.20 -8.45 -12.62
C GLY A 108 10.55 -7.26 -11.91
N TYR A 109 11.28 -6.15 -11.77
CA TYR A 109 10.76 -4.91 -11.19
C TYR A 109 9.78 -4.19 -12.12
N THR A 110 9.91 -4.35 -13.44
CA THR A 110 8.89 -3.89 -14.39
C THR A 110 7.58 -4.65 -14.19
N HIS A 111 7.63 -5.99 -14.10
CA HIS A 111 6.44 -6.80 -13.84
C HIS A 111 5.81 -6.51 -12.48
N LEU A 112 6.63 -6.29 -11.45
CA LEU A 112 6.16 -5.81 -10.14
C LEU A 112 5.41 -4.49 -10.28
N ALA A 113 5.97 -3.50 -10.99
CA ALA A 113 5.32 -2.20 -11.18
C ALA A 113 3.98 -2.31 -11.92
N GLU A 114 3.93 -3.11 -12.98
CA GLU A 114 2.71 -3.37 -13.76
C GLU A 114 1.62 -4.01 -12.89
N GLU A 115 2.00 -5.04 -12.12
CA GLU A 115 1.08 -5.79 -11.28
C GLU A 115 0.61 -4.97 -10.08
N PHE A 116 1.53 -4.27 -9.41
CA PHE A 116 1.20 -3.37 -8.31
C PHE A 116 0.36 -2.17 -8.78
N GLY A 117 0.57 -1.71 -10.01
CA GLY A 117 -0.28 -0.72 -10.66
C GLY A 117 -1.75 -1.14 -10.74
N LYS A 118 -2.05 -2.43 -10.85
CA LYS A 118 -3.43 -2.94 -10.79
C LYS A 118 -4.07 -2.70 -9.42
N LEU A 119 -3.32 -2.92 -8.33
CA LEU A 119 -3.79 -2.58 -6.98
C LEU A 119 -4.06 -1.06 -6.88
N LEU A 120 -3.15 -0.21 -7.35
CA LEU A 120 -3.33 1.24 -7.32
C LEU A 120 -4.56 1.72 -8.10
N ASN A 121 -4.89 1.04 -9.21
CA ASN A 121 -6.10 1.28 -9.98
C ASN A 121 -7.36 0.85 -9.21
N LEU A 122 -7.37 -0.34 -8.60
CA LEU A 122 -8.51 -0.76 -7.75
C LEU A 122 -8.73 0.20 -6.57
N LEU A 123 -7.65 0.69 -5.96
CA LEU A 123 -7.73 1.71 -4.92
C LEU A 123 -8.26 3.05 -5.46
N ASN A 124 -8.17 3.32 -6.77
CA ASN A 124 -8.74 4.53 -7.38
C ASN A 124 -10.24 4.34 -7.45
N ASP A 125 -10.69 3.17 -7.90
CA ASP A 125 -12.10 2.82 -7.99
C ASP A 125 -12.78 2.87 -6.62
N VAL A 126 -12.12 2.38 -5.56
CA VAL A 126 -12.59 2.50 -4.16
C VAL A 126 -12.79 3.97 -3.77
N ARG A 127 -11.83 4.83 -4.09
CA ARG A 127 -11.92 6.27 -3.83
C ARG A 127 -13.06 6.93 -4.60
N GLU A 128 -13.26 6.55 -5.86
CA GLU A 128 -14.33 7.08 -6.71
C GLU A 128 -15.72 6.72 -6.20
N LYS A 129 -15.85 5.61 -5.48
CA LYS A 129 -17.08 5.23 -4.76
C LYS A 129 -17.28 5.97 -3.43
N GLY A 130 -16.40 6.91 -3.09
CA GLY A 130 -16.52 7.72 -1.88
C GLY A 130 -15.97 7.07 -0.61
N ILE A 131 -15.17 6.02 -0.75
CA ILE A 131 -14.50 5.33 0.37
C ILE A 131 -13.07 5.86 0.47
N ASN A 132 -12.66 6.34 1.65
CA ASN A 132 -11.28 6.77 1.88
C ASN A 132 -10.32 5.57 1.73
N VAL A 133 -9.11 5.83 1.23
CA VAL A 133 -8.05 4.82 1.15
C VAL A 133 -6.88 5.28 2.00
N VAL A 134 -6.47 4.44 2.95
CA VAL A 134 -5.32 4.67 3.83
C VAL A 134 -4.33 3.52 3.66
N LEU A 135 -3.10 3.84 3.28
CA LEU A 135 -2.01 2.88 3.16
C LEU A 135 -1.05 3.09 4.33
N LEU A 136 -0.88 2.06 5.15
CA LEU A 136 0.10 2.06 6.24
C LEU A 136 1.36 1.38 5.74
N ALA A 137 2.53 1.89 6.12
CA ALA A 137 3.81 1.34 5.68
C ALA A 137 4.89 1.43 6.75
N HIS A 138 5.87 0.53 6.68
CA HIS A 138 7.12 0.69 7.42
C HIS A 138 8.00 1.77 6.79
N ALA A 139 8.70 2.50 7.64
CA ALA A 139 9.80 3.36 7.22
C ALA A 139 11.13 2.60 7.33
N HIS A 140 12.01 2.75 6.36
CA HIS A 140 13.43 2.37 6.50
C HIS A 140 14.32 3.60 6.38
N MET A 141 15.47 3.58 7.05
CA MET A 141 16.49 4.61 6.88
C MET A 141 17.28 4.32 5.59
N ARG A 142 17.35 5.29 4.68
CA ARG A 142 18.35 5.29 3.60
C ARG A 142 19.38 6.38 3.84
N LYS A 143 20.65 6.03 3.64
CA LYS A 143 21.73 7.00 3.54
C LYS A 143 21.58 7.75 2.22
N PHE A 144 21.48 9.07 2.31
CA PHE A 144 21.40 9.96 1.16
C PHE A 144 22.67 10.81 1.10
N GLU A 145 23.30 10.85 -0.07
CA GLU A 145 24.45 11.69 -0.38
C GLU A 145 24.01 12.70 -1.43
N GLN A 146 24.08 13.99 -1.11
CA GLN A 146 23.87 15.05 -2.10
C GLN A 146 25.13 15.24 -2.93
N PRO A 147 25.03 15.44 -4.27
CA PRO A 147 26.20 15.66 -5.12
C PRO A 147 27.08 16.83 -4.67
N ASP A 148 26.47 17.82 -4.01
CA ASP A 148 27.08 19.11 -3.68
C ASP A 148 27.40 19.30 -2.18
N GLU A 149 27.10 18.32 -1.31
CA GLU A 149 27.41 18.38 0.13
C GLU A 149 28.43 17.30 0.54
N ILE A 150 29.45 17.71 1.28
CA ILE A 150 30.35 16.76 1.97
C ILE A 150 29.62 16.25 3.22
N GLY A 151 28.80 15.21 3.05
CA GLY A 151 28.18 14.49 4.17
C GLY A 151 26.97 13.66 3.76
N ALA A 152 27.00 12.36 4.07
CA ALA A 152 25.81 11.51 4.02
C ALA A 152 24.91 11.80 5.23
N TYR A 153 23.60 11.93 5.01
CA TYR A 153 22.61 11.98 6.10
C TYR A 153 21.52 10.92 5.90
N ASP A 154 20.96 10.44 7.01
CA ASP A 154 19.90 9.45 7.00
C ASP A 154 18.53 10.11 6.78
N ARG A 155 17.75 9.57 5.84
CA ARG A 155 16.36 9.96 5.60
C ARG A 155 15.44 8.75 5.75
N TRP A 156 14.29 8.96 6.38
CA TRP A 156 13.21 7.97 6.41
C TRP A 156 12.52 7.92 5.06
N GLU A 157 12.52 6.74 4.44
CA GLU A 157 11.82 6.45 3.19
C GLU A 157 10.79 5.34 3.39
N LEU A 158 9.76 5.33 2.56
CA LEU A 158 8.79 4.24 2.48
C LEU A 158 9.50 2.93 2.13
N LYS A 159 9.21 1.86 2.90
CA LYS A 159 9.71 0.50 2.66
C LYS A 159 9.03 -0.20 1.51
N LEU A 160 9.08 0.45 0.35
CA LEU A 160 8.68 -0.11 -0.93
C LEU A 160 9.86 -0.06 -1.90
N THR A 161 9.86 -0.97 -2.86
CA THR A 161 10.72 -0.86 -4.03
C THR A 161 10.40 0.44 -4.77
N LYS A 162 11.41 1.12 -5.31
CA LYS A 162 11.23 2.42 -5.99
C LYS A 162 10.14 2.39 -7.07
N ASN A 163 9.99 1.26 -7.74
CA ASN A 163 9.03 1.04 -8.81
C ASN A 163 7.59 0.75 -8.34
N ALA A 164 7.38 0.53 -7.04
CA ALA A 164 6.08 0.26 -6.42
C ALA A 164 5.62 1.40 -5.49
N LEU A 165 6.34 2.52 -5.44
CA LEU A 165 5.96 3.68 -4.64
C LEU A 165 4.63 4.27 -5.17
N PRO A 166 3.62 4.46 -4.30
CA PRO A 166 2.32 5.03 -4.66
C PRO A 166 2.33 6.54 -4.90
#